data_AF-W7NQ20-F1
#
_entry.id   AF-W7NQ20-F1
#
_cell.length_a   1.000
_cell.length_b   1.000
_cell.length_c   1.000
_cell.angle_alpha   90.00
_cell.angle_beta   90.00
_cell.angle_gamma   90.00
#
_symmetry.space_group_name_H-M   'P 1'
#
loop_
_entity.id
_entity.type
_entity.pdbx_description
1 polymer ?
#
loop_
_entity_poly.entity_id
_entity_poly.type
_entity_poly.pdbx_seq_one_letter_code
_entity_poly.pdbx_strand_id
1 'polypeptide(L)'
;MLRWARKQGVEVGIFCALHTYGRQLNQHPHIHLSVTRGGLDIKHGVWRDLFFKKHAVEEIWRGAVIRLLRHGYDLINPGSLPGLGHIRDKKQWQRYLQAQYGRRWKVHFAKKTRGAWRSVKYLGRYLKRPPVSAAKLRHYSGGAVVHNYYDHRTQQYRQQTLAQEEMIGRYIRRA
;
A
#
# COMPACT_ATOMS: atom_id res chain seq x y z
N MET A 1 -9.64 9.23 7.88
CA MET A 1 -10.60 9.56 6.80
C MET A 1 -12.03 9.16 7.18
N LEU A 2 -12.34 7.88 7.40
CA LEU A 2 -13.69 7.45 7.81
C LEU A 2 -14.22 8.16 9.06
N ARG A 3 -13.43 8.19 10.14
CA ARG A 3 -13.78 8.93 11.37
C ARG A 3 -14.01 10.42 11.12
N TRP A 4 -13.26 11.01 10.20
CA TRP A 4 -13.41 12.43 9.84
C TRP A 4 -14.71 12.66 9.06
N ALA A 5 -15.04 11.83 8.07
CA ALA A 5 -16.28 11.94 7.31
C ALA A 5 -17.52 11.71 8.21
N ARG A 6 -17.45 10.73 9.12
CA ARG A 6 -18.53 10.49 10.10
C ARG A 6 -18.76 11.69 11.02
N LYS A 7 -17.70 12.39 11.46
CA LYS A 7 -17.83 13.65 12.22
C LYS A 7 -18.52 14.76 11.43
N GLN A 8 -18.49 14.69 10.10
CA GLN A 8 -19.21 15.60 9.23
C GLN A 8 -20.67 15.13 8.98
N GLY A 9 -21.10 13.99 9.53
CA GLY A 9 -22.44 13.42 9.29
C GLY A 9 -22.57 12.69 7.96
N VAL A 10 -21.48 12.29 7.33
CA VAL A 10 -21.48 11.64 6.00
C VAL A 10 -20.82 10.27 6.06
N GLU A 11 -21.50 9.27 5.50
CA GLU A 11 -20.99 7.93 5.31
C GLU A 11 -20.36 7.77 3.92
N VAL A 12 -19.04 7.63 3.89
CA VAL A 12 -18.25 7.48 2.65
C VAL A 12 -17.93 6.02 2.36
N GLY A 13 -17.89 5.66 1.08
CA GLY A 13 -17.36 4.38 0.62
C GLY A 13 -15.83 4.40 0.65
N ILE A 14 -15.23 3.29 1.10
CA ILE A 14 -13.77 3.09 1.09
C ILE A 14 -13.43 1.71 0.54
N PHE A 15 -12.34 1.64 -0.19
CA PHE A 15 -11.70 0.39 -0.60
C PHE A 15 -10.21 0.47 -0.28
N CYS A 16 -9.66 -0.61 0.26
CA CYS A 16 -8.26 -0.71 0.64
C CYS A 16 -7.70 -2.04 0.14
N ALA A 17 -6.55 -2.01 -0.54
CA ALA A 17 -5.79 -3.20 -0.91
C ALA A 17 -4.34 -3.05 -0.47
N LEU A 18 -3.84 -4.01 0.31
CA LEU A 18 -2.43 -4.11 0.70
C LEU A 18 -1.66 -4.90 -0.35
N HIS A 19 -0.51 -4.37 -0.74
CA HIS A 19 0.45 -5.05 -1.59
C HIS A 19 1.78 -5.09 -0.88
N THR A 20 2.39 -6.26 -0.77
CA THR A 20 3.70 -6.46 -0.11
C THR A 20 4.87 -6.42 -1.09
N TYR A 21 4.60 -6.44 -2.41
CA TYR A 21 5.64 -6.52 -3.45
C TYR A 21 5.45 -5.53 -4.59
N GLY A 22 6.59 -5.10 -5.13
CA GLY A 22 6.67 -4.31 -6.35
C GLY A 22 6.55 -5.18 -7.61
N ARG A 23 6.57 -4.53 -8.77
CA ARG A 23 6.51 -5.23 -10.06
C ARG A 23 7.73 -6.12 -10.33
N GLN A 24 8.86 -5.80 -9.70
CA GLN A 24 10.11 -6.58 -9.70
C GLN A 24 10.11 -7.75 -8.70
N LEU A 25 9.00 -7.99 -7.98
CA LEU A 25 8.91 -8.98 -6.91
C LEU A 25 9.88 -8.72 -5.75
N ASN A 26 10.34 -7.47 -5.59
CA ASN A 26 11.03 -6.99 -4.40
C ASN A 26 10.03 -6.57 -3.32
N GLN A 27 10.43 -6.64 -2.05
CA GLN A 27 9.60 -6.18 -0.94
C GLN A 27 9.33 -4.68 -1.11
N HIS A 28 8.06 -4.34 -1.29
CA HIS A 28 7.61 -2.96 -1.51
C HIS A 28 6.20 -2.79 -0.96
N PRO A 29 6.05 -2.81 0.38
CA PRO A 29 4.74 -2.70 1.01
C PRO A 29 4.10 -1.36 0.67
N HIS A 30 2.94 -1.39 0.01
CA HIS A 30 2.14 -0.22 -0.32
C HIS A 30 0.65 -0.54 -0.24
N ILE A 31 -0.14 0.49 0.03
CA ILE A 31 -1.60 0.37 0.15
C ILE A 31 -2.24 1.22 -0.94
N HIS A 32 -3.13 0.59 -1.72
CA HIS A 32 -4.05 1.30 -2.59
C HIS A 32 -5.33 1.59 -1.81
N LEU A 33 -5.62 2.87 -1.61
CA LEU A 33 -6.83 3.32 -0.94
C LEU A 33 -7.64 4.19 -1.89
N SER A 34 -8.88 3.77 -2.14
CA SER A 34 -9.88 4.56 -2.85
C SER A 34 -10.97 4.97 -1.88
N VAL A 35 -11.33 6.25 -1.88
CA VAL A 35 -12.41 6.79 -1.05
C VAL A 35 -13.33 7.62 -1.93
N THR A 36 -14.62 7.55 -1.69
CA THR A 36 -15.59 8.39 -2.39
C THR A 36 -15.39 9.86 -2.00
N ARG A 37 -15.58 10.78 -2.95
CA ARG A 37 -15.51 12.24 -2.72
C ARG A 37 -16.84 12.80 -2.22
N GLY A 38 -17.49 12.06 -1.34
CA GLY A 38 -18.86 12.27 -0.90
C GLY A 38 -19.44 10.96 -0.41
N GLY A 39 -20.66 11.02 0.10
CA GLY A 39 -21.32 9.89 0.71
C GLY A 39 -22.75 10.20 1.08
N LEU A 40 -23.43 9.25 1.71
CA LEU A 40 -24.80 9.49 2.17
C LEU A 40 -24.77 10.31 3.46
N ASP A 41 -25.55 11.37 3.51
CA ASP A 41 -25.84 12.07 4.75
C ASP A 41 -26.58 11.13 5.68
N ILE A 42 -26.07 10.96 6.90
CA ILE A 42 -26.56 9.93 7.84
C ILE A 42 -27.99 10.24 8.28
N LYS A 43 -28.41 11.52 8.28
CA LYS A 43 -29.75 11.91 8.73
C LYS A 43 -30.79 11.80 7.62
N HIS A 44 -30.43 12.22 6.41
CA HIS A 44 -31.41 12.39 5.33
C HIS A 44 -31.25 11.39 4.19
N GLY A 45 -30.20 10.57 4.17
CA GLY A 45 -29.94 9.59 3.11
C GLY A 45 -29.60 10.21 1.75
N VAL A 46 -29.38 11.52 1.68
CA VAL A 46 -29.04 12.23 0.44
C VAL A 46 -27.54 12.28 0.23
N TRP A 47 -27.10 12.26 -1.03
CA TRP A 47 -25.69 12.37 -1.34
C TRP A 47 -25.14 13.75 -0.97
N ARG A 48 -24.02 13.77 -0.25
CA ARG A 48 -23.29 14.99 0.10
C ARG A 48 -21.83 14.88 -0.31
N ASP A 49 -21.34 15.88 -1.04
CA ASP A 49 -19.95 15.93 -1.48
C ASP A 49 -18.99 16.21 -0.31
N LEU A 50 -17.79 15.63 -0.41
CA LEU A 50 -16.69 15.83 0.52
C LEU A 50 -15.37 16.02 -0.20
N PHE A 51 -14.48 16.79 0.42
CA PHE A 51 -13.13 17.00 -0.08
C PHE A 51 -12.08 16.69 0.97
N PHE A 52 -11.10 15.86 0.59
CA PHE A 52 -9.95 15.55 1.41
C PHE A 52 -8.77 16.41 0.99
N LYS A 53 -8.34 17.31 1.89
CA LYS A 53 -7.12 18.09 1.69
C LYS A 53 -5.91 17.15 1.77
N LYS A 54 -5.08 17.16 0.72
CA LYS A 54 -3.92 16.25 0.61
C LYS A 54 -3.00 16.30 1.84
N HIS A 55 -2.59 17.49 2.27
CA HIS A 55 -1.69 17.66 3.42
C HIS A 55 -2.29 17.15 4.72
N ALA A 56 -3.58 17.39 4.96
CA ALA A 56 -4.28 16.85 6.13
C ALA A 56 -4.31 15.31 6.10
N VAL A 57 -4.49 14.70 4.93
CA VAL A 57 -4.45 13.23 4.80
C VAL A 57 -3.04 12.69 4.97
N GLU A 58 -2.00 13.34 4.45
CA GLU A 58 -0.60 12.97 4.68
C GLU A 58 -0.27 12.96 6.18
N GLU A 59 -0.72 13.97 6.93
CA GLU A 59 -0.52 14.06 8.37
C GLU A 59 -1.29 12.97 9.14
N ILE A 60 -2.58 12.77 8.82
CA ILE A 60 -3.40 11.73 9.43
C ILE A 60 -2.80 10.34 9.15
N TRP A 61 -2.36 10.10 7.91
CA TRP A 61 -1.74 8.85 7.49
C TRP A 61 -0.45 8.59 8.28
N ARG A 62 0.45 9.57 8.30
CA ARG A 62 1.71 9.49 9.06
C ARG A 62 1.47 9.21 10.53
N GLY A 63 0.55 9.94 11.17
CA GLY A 63 0.19 9.72 12.57
C GLY A 63 -0.43 8.33 12.82
N ALA A 64 -1.26 7.83 11.91
CA ALA A 64 -1.86 6.50 12.03
C ALA A 64 -0.79 5.39 11.92
N VAL A 65 0.11 5.47 10.94
CA VAL A 65 1.19 4.48 10.76
C VAL A 65 2.15 4.51 11.95
N ILE A 66 2.60 5.70 12.39
CA ILE A 66 3.51 5.80 13.54
C ILE A 66 2.85 5.25 14.82
N ARG A 67 1.57 5.52 15.05
CA ARG A 67 0.85 4.95 16.20
C ARG A 67 0.77 3.43 16.13
N LEU A 68 0.44 2.88 14.96
CA LEU A 68 0.39 1.43 14.74
C LEU A 68 1.76 0.79 15.03
N LEU A 69 2.84 1.34 14.48
CA LEU A 69 4.20 0.87 14.70
C LEU A 69 4.63 0.97 16.18
N ARG A 70 4.23 2.03 16.89
CA ARG A 70 4.49 2.17 18.34
C ARG A 70 3.80 1.07 19.15
N HIS A 71 2.56 0.75 18.81
CA HIS A 71 1.79 -0.27 19.52
C HIS A 71 2.27 -1.68 19.20
N GLY A 72 2.76 -1.91 17.97
CA GLY A 72 3.23 -3.21 17.52
C GLY A 72 4.68 -3.55 17.90
N TYR A 73 5.32 -2.85 18.83
CA TYR A 73 6.74 -3.06 19.17
C TYR A 73 7.06 -4.53 19.45
N ASP A 74 6.30 -5.17 20.35
CA ASP A 74 6.57 -6.55 20.79
C ASP A 74 6.38 -7.57 19.66
N LEU A 75 5.41 -7.33 18.76
CA LEU A 75 5.16 -8.18 17.59
C LEU A 75 6.21 -7.99 16.50
N ILE A 76 6.64 -6.75 16.27
CA ILE A 76 7.58 -6.40 15.20
C ILE A 76 9.00 -6.83 15.57
N ASN A 77 9.34 -6.78 16.86
CA ASN A 77 10.70 -6.98 17.37
C ASN A 77 11.75 -6.23 16.51
N PRO A 78 11.78 -4.89 16.55
CA PRO A 78 12.55 -4.09 15.58
C PRO A 78 14.05 -4.41 15.56
N GLY A 79 14.62 -4.87 16.68
CA GLY A 79 16.02 -5.33 16.74
C GLY A 79 16.32 -6.55 15.88
N SER A 80 15.32 -7.34 15.50
CA SER A 80 15.45 -8.47 14.58
C SER A 80 15.38 -8.06 13.09
N LEU A 81 14.99 -6.81 12.80
CA LEU A 81 14.86 -6.35 11.42
C LEU A 81 16.23 -5.98 10.82
N PRO A 82 16.48 -6.29 9.54
CA PRO A 82 17.71 -5.91 8.86
C PRO A 82 18.02 -4.41 8.97
N GLY A 83 19.23 -4.07 9.40
CA GLY A 83 19.67 -2.68 9.58
C GLY A 83 19.14 -1.97 10.83
N LEU A 84 18.31 -2.62 11.66
CA LEU A 84 17.72 -2.05 12.87
C LEU A 84 18.18 -2.73 14.17
N GLY A 85 19.22 -3.57 14.13
CA GLY A 85 19.76 -4.25 15.32
C GLY A 85 20.27 -3.34 16.44
N HIS A 86 20.44 -2.04 16.18
CA HIS A 86 20.73 -1.05 17.21
C HIS A 86 19.50 -0.71 18.08
N ILE A 87 18.28 -0.96 17.63
CA ILE A 87 17.04 -0.71 18.39
C ILE A 87 16.78 -1.90 19.32
N ARG A 88 17.23 -1.79 20.57
CA ARG A 88 17.17 -2.87 21.56
C ARG A 88 15.99 -2.80 22.52
N ASP A 89 15.35 -1.64 22.60
CA ASP A 89 14.26 -1.39 23.54
C ASP A 89 13.17 -0.46 22.94
N LYS A 90 12.04 -0.41 23.65
CA LYS A 90 10.88 0.39 23.26
C LYS A 90 11.17 1.90 23.22
N LYS A 91 12.08 2.40 24.05
CA LYS A 91 12.46 3.83 24.09
C LYS A 91 13.24 4.22 22.83
N GLN A 92 14.18 3.37 22.41
CA GLN A 92 14.92 3.55 21.16
C GLN A 92 13.99 3.46 19.94
N TRP A 93 13.02 2.53 19.96
CA TRP A 93 12.00 2.45 18.92
C TRP A 93 11.15 3.72 18.82
N GLN A 94 10.69 4.24 19.96
CA GLN A 94 9.92 5.48 20.01
C GLN A 94 10.72 6.67 19.47
N ARG A 95 12.01 6.78 19.82
CA ARG A 95 12.93 7.82 19.28
C ARG A 95 13.08 7.69 17.78
N TYR A 96 13.33 6.49 17.28
CA TYR A 96 13.42 6.20 15.84
C TYR A 96 12.13 6.64 15.12
N LEU A 97 10.96 6.22 15.60
CA LEU A 97 9.68 6.58 15.01
C LEU A 97 9.37 8.08 15.11
N GLN A 98 9.81 8.76 16.17
CA GLN A 98 9.68 10.21 16.28
C GLN A 98 10.52 10.92 15.21
N ALA A 99 11.74 10.47 14.96
CA ALA A 99 12.56 10.98 13.86
C ALA A 99 11.89 10.74 12.49
N GLN A 100 11.29 9.56 12.28
CA GLN A 100 10.54 9.29 11.05
C GLN A 100 9.28 10.14 10.91
N TYR A 101 8.59 10.47 12.02
CA TYR A 101 7.43 11.36 12.02
C TYR A 101 7.79 12.79 11.59
N GLY A 102 8.99 13.27 11.96
CA GLY A 102 9.47 14.60 11.56
C GLY A 102 9.74 14.73 10.05
N ARG A 103 9.86 13.63 9.31
CA ARG A 103 10.09 13.64 7.86
C ARG A 103 8.78 13.93 7.10
N ARG A 104 8.91 14.41 5.86
CA ARG A 104 7.77 14.59 4.95
C ARG A 104 7.35 13.25 4.36
N TRP A 105 6.08 12.88 4.55
CA TRP A 105 5.49 11.67 3.99
C TRP A 105 4.60 12.03 2.82
N LYS A 106 5.01 11.68 1.60
CA LYS A 106 4.23 11.97 0.39
C LYS A 106 3.19 10.89 0.18
N VAL A 107 1.91 11.25 0.21
CA VAL A 107 0.82 10.37 -0.23
C VAL A 107 0.44 10.74 -1.64
N HIS A 108 0.46 9.76 -2.54
CA HIS A 108 0.05 9.98 -3.93
C HIS A 108 -1.48 10.09 -4.00
N PHE A 109 -1.97 11.28 -4.34
CA PHE A 109 -3.39 11.53 -4.62
C PHE A 109 -3.60 11.44 -6.13
N ALA A 110 -4.26 10.38 -6.58
CA ALA A 110 -4.65 10.24 -7.98
C ALA A 110 -5.72 11.28 -8.35
N LYS A 111 -5.75 11.70 -9.62
CA LYS A 111 -6.79 12.61 -10.12
C LYS A 111 -8.19 11.97 -9.97
N LYS A 112 -9.21 12.81 -9.76
CA LYS A 112 -10.62 12.36 -9.71
C LYS A 112 -10.94 11.63 -11.01
N THR A 113 -11.37 10.37 -10.91
CA THR A 113 -11.92 9.64 -12.05
C THR A 113 -13.42 9.95 -12.14
N ARG A 114 -13.89 10.42 -13.30
CA ARG A 114 -15.31 10.78 -13.50
C ARG A 114 -16.25 9.57 -13.65
N GLY A 115 -15.72 8.37 -13.90
CA GLY A 115 -16.53 7.16 -14.09
C GLY A 115 -16.47 6.21 -12.89
N ALA A 116 -17.59 6.06 -12.17
CA ALA A 116 -17.74 5.07 -11.09
C ALA A 116 -17.39 3.66 -11.58
N TRP A 117 -17.81 3.29 -12.80
CA TRP A 117 -17.47 2.02 -13.44
C TRP A 117 -15.97 1.80 -13.67
N ARG A 118 -15.19 2.85 -13.97
CA ARG A 118 -13.72 2.72 -14.06
C ARG A 118 -13.10 2.44 -12.71
N SER A 119 -13.60 3.08 -11.65
CA SER A 119 -13.19 2.79 -10.27
C SER A 119 -13.57 1.35 -9.91
N VAL A 120 -14.81 0.92 -10.12
CA VAL A 120 -15.27 -0.45 -9.86
C VAL A 120 -14.46 -1.48 -10.64
N LYS A 121 -14.17 -1.25 -11.93
CA LYS A 121 -13.32 -2.13 -12.74
C LYS A 121 -11.87 -2.15 -12.25
N TYR A 122 -11.35 -1.02 -11.76
CA TYR A 122 -10.04 -0.94 -11.11
C TYR A 122 -10.05 -1.80 -9.83
N LEU A 123 -11.06 -1.65 -8.96
CA LEU A 123 -11.24 -2.45 -7.74
C LEU A 123 -11.35 -3.95 -8.04
N GLY A 124 -12.17 -4.33 -9.03
CA GLY A 124 -12.36 -5.72 -9.44
C GLY A 124 -11.09 -6.39 -9.93
N ARG A 125 -10.13 -5.65 -10.51
CA ARG A 125 -8.83 -6.22 -10.91
C ARG A 125 -7.95 -6.60 -9.73
N TYR A 126 -8.08 -5.92 -8.59
CA TYR A 126 -7.35 -6.28 -7.36
C TYR A 126 -7.95 -7.47 -6.65
N LEU A 127 -9.28 -7.65 -6.75
CA LEU A 127 -9.98 -8.80 -6.19
C LEU A 127 -9.79 -10.09 -7.01
N LYS A 128 -9.77 -9.99 -8.36
CA LYS A 128 -9.74 -11.17 -9.25
C LYS A 128 -8.36 -11.67 -9.66
N ARG A 129 -7.32 -10.84 -9.64
CA ARG A 129 -6.04 -11.26 -10.23
C ARG A 129 -5.20 -12.00 -9.20
N PRO A 130 -4.71 -13.22 -9.53
CA PRO A 130 -3.73 -13.87 -8.70
C PRO A 130 -2.49 -12.97 -8.58
N PRO A 131 -1.71 -13.17 -7.51
CA PRO A 131 -0.58 -12.35 -7.17
C PRO A 131 0.32 -11.97 -8.37
N VAL A 132 0.55 -12.90 -9.30
CA VAL A 132 1.21 -12.64 -10.58
C VAL A 132 0.30 -13.13 -11.70
N SER A 133 0.18 -12.37 -12.80
CA SER A 133 -0.44 -12.92 -14.01
C SER A 133 0.50 -13.97 -14.62
N ALA A 134 0.00 -15.18 -14.90
CA ALA A 134 0.76 -16.25 -15.57
C ALA A 134 1.52 -15.77 -16.83
N ALA A 135 0.98 -14.75 -17.52
CA ALA A 135 1.61 -14.08 -18.67
C ALA A 135 3.00 -13.45 -18.42
N LYS A 136 3.46 -13.37 -17.16
CA LYS A 136 4.80 -12.88 -16.80
C LYS A 136 5.87 -13.97 -16.70
N LEU A 137 5.48 -15.24 -16.77
CA LEU A 137 6.37 -16.40 -16.75
C LEU A 137 6.54 -16.84 -18.20
N ARG A 138 7.53 -16.28 -18.91
CA ARG A 138 7.69 -16.55 -20.35
C ARG A 138 8.59 -17.72 -20.69
N HIS A 139 9.42 -18.21 -19.77
CA HIS A 139 10.24 -19.38 -20.08
C HIS A 139 10.77 -20.06 -18.82
N TYR A 140 10.79 -21.39 -18.87
CA TYR A 140 11.42 -22.27 -17.90
C TYR A 140 12.49 -23.05 -18.66
N SER A 141 13.76 -22.76 -18.36
CA SER A 141 14.91 -23.53 -18.89
C SER A 141 15.76 -23.94 -17.70
N GLY A 142 15.44 -25.08 -17.08
CA GLY A 142 16.34 -25.83 -16.19
C GLY A 142 16.93 -25.07 -15.00
N GLY A 143 16.12 -24.29 -14.26
CA GLY A 143 16.52 -23.72 -12.95
C GLY A 143 16.48 -22.19 -12.84
N ALA A 144 16.33 -21.48 -13.94
CA ALA A 144 16.19 -20.02 -13.96
C ALA A 144 14.85 -19.57 -14.56
N VAL A 145 14.24 -18.55 -13.98
CA VAL A 145 12.97 -17.98 -14.42
C VAL A 145 13.17 -16.55 -14.92
N VAL A 146 12.82 -16.31 -16.19
CA VAL A 146 12.84 -14.97 -16.80
C VAL A 146 11.52 -14.24 -16.50
N HIS A 147 11.62 -13.15 -15.74
CA HIS A 147 10.49 -12.31 -15.34
C HIS A 147 10.49 -10.98 -16.10
N ASN A 148 9.40 -10.71 -16.81
CA ASN A 148 9.19 -9.44 -17.49
C ASN A 148 8.42 -8.45 -16.62
N TYR A 149 8.98 -7.26 -16.42
CA TYR A 149 8.31 -6.18 -15.71
C TYR A 149 8.45 -4.84 -16.44
N TYR A 150 7.46 -3.97 -16.28
CA TYR A 150 7.51 -2.61 -16.78
C TYR A 150 8.17 -1.71 -15.74
N ASP A 151 9.32 -1.13 -16.09
CA ASP A 151 10.08 -0.19 -15.28
C ASP A 151 9.56 1.24 -15.49
N HIS A 152 8.97 1.83 -14.45
CA HIS A 152 8.43 3.19 -14.51
C HIS A 152 9.51 4.27 -14.48
N ARG A 153 10.72 3.96 -14.00
CA ARG A 153 11.84 4.90 -13.99
C ARG A 153 12.40 5.08 -15.39
N THR A 154 12.47 4.00 -16.17
CA THR A 154 13.01 4.02 -17.54
C THR A 154 11.94 3.95 -18.62
N GLN A 155 10.67 3.87 -18.24
CA GLN A 155 9.50 3.75 -19.12
C GLN A 155 9.55 2.59 -20.14
N GLN A 156 10.30 1.53 -19.82
CA GLN A 156 10.56 0.40 -20.72
C GLN A 156 10.22 -0.93 -20.06
N TYR A 157 9.93 -1.93 -20.89
CA TYR A 157 9.88 -3.32 -20.42
C TYR A 157 11.30 -3.81 -20.19
N ARG A 158 11.55 -4.38 -19.01
CA ARG A 158 12.82 -4.99 -18.63
C ARG A 158 12.60 -6.46 -18.27
N GLN A 159 13.65 -7.24 -18.45
CA GLN A 159 13.71 -8.63 -18.04
C GLN A 159 14.65 -8.75 -16.84
N GLN A 160 14.31 -9.63 -15.91
CA GLN A 160 15.23 -10.08 -14.87
C GLN A 160 15.20 -11.61 -14.83
N THR A 161 16.37 -12.22 -14.63
CA THR A 161 16.50 -13.66 -14.43
C THR A 161 16.62 -13.91 -12.93
N LEU A 162 15.74 -14.75 -12.38
CA LEU A 162 15.75 -15.15 -10.97
C LEU A 162 16.01 -16.64 -10.87
N ALA A 163 16.71 -17.07 -9.82
CA ALA A 163 16.76 -18.49 -9.46
C ALA A 163 15.37 -19.00 -9.08
N GLN A 164 15.11 -20.28 -9.30
CA GLN A 164 13.82 -20.91 -9.02
C GLN A 164 13.41 -20.75 -7.55
N GLU A 165 14.32 -20.97 -6.61
CA GLU A 165 14.10 -20.88 -5.17
C GLU A 165 13.81 -19.44 -4.75
N GLU A 166 14.52 -18.48 -5.34
CA GLU A 166 14.29 -17.06 -5.09
C GLU A 166 12.90 -16.64 -5.57
N MET A 167 12.49 -17.14 -6.74
CA MET A 167 11.19 -16.87 -7.33
C MET A 167 10.05 -17.49 -6.51
N ILE A 168 10.20 -18.75 -6.09
CA ILE A 168 9.25 -19.45 -5.20
C ILE A 168 9.18 -18.73 -3.85
N GLY A 169 10.32 -18.36 -3.25
CA GLY A 169 10.35 -17.63 -1.99
C GLY A 169 9.68 -16.25 -2.09
N ARG A 170 9.86 -15.53 -3.21
CA ARG A 170 9.12 -14.28 -3.48
C ARG A 170 7.62 -14.51 -3.69
N TYR A 171 7.20 -15.71 -4.12
CA TYR A 171 5.81 -16.09 -4.33
C TYR A 171 5.10 -16.47 -3.02
N ILE A 172 5.73 -17.32 -2.20
CA ILE A 172 5.17 -17.80 -0.93
C ILE A 172 4.94 -16.65 0.05
N ARG A 173 5.86 -15.69 0.13
CA ARG A 173 5.73 -14.52 1.01
C ARG A 173 4.62 -13.53 0.58
N ARG A 174 3.80 -13.87 -0.43
CA ARG A 174 2.71 -13.07 -1.01
C ARG A 174 1.32 -13.58 -0.60
N ALA A 175 1.22 -14.81 -0.07
CA ALA A 175 0.02 -15.38 0.55
C ALA A 175 -0.05 -14.99 2.03
#